data_AF-A0A088SYS8-F1
#
_entry.id   AF-A0A088SYS8-F1
#
_cell.length_a   1.000
_cell.length_b   1.000
_cell.length_c   1.000
_cell.angle_alpha   90.00
_cell.angle_beta   90.00
_cell.angle_gamma   90.00
#
_symmetry.space_group_name_H-M   'P 1'
#
loop_
_entity.id
_entity.type
_entity.pdbx_description
1 polymer ?
#
loop_
_entity_poly.entity_id
_entity_poly.type
_entity_poly.pdbx_seq_one_letter_code
_entity_poly.pdbx_strand_id
1 'polypeptide(L)' 'MKQKKAIEQLAVVSGFAFTMIVIIGVCVFLGIKLDDLASTSPLFTIIFSVFGIFAGIFNLIRSVSKMED' A
#
# COMPACT_ATOMS: atom_id res chain seq x y z
N MET A 1 -22.40 -17.99 -15.27
CA MET A 1 -22.45 -17.05 -14.12
C MET A 1 -21.20 -17.14 -13.21
N LYS A 2 -20.65 -18.32 -12.88
CA LYS A 2 -19.45 -18.44 -12.01
C LYS A 2 -18.15 -17.81 -12.59
N GLN A 3 -17.92 -17.93 -13.90
CA GLN A 3 -16.72 -17.39 -14.57
C GLN A 3 -16.61 -15.85 -14.50
N LYS A 4 -17.72 -15.11 -14.67
CA LYS A 4 -17.73 -13.64 -14.61
C LYS A 4 -17.30 -13.11 -13.23
N LYS A 5 -17.80 -13.73 -12.15
CA LYS A 5 -17.39 -13.39 -10.78
C LYS A 5 -15.90 -13.67 -10.51
N ALA A 6 -15.35 -14.75 -11.06
CA ALA A 6 -13.92 -15.04 -10.92
C ALA A 6 -13.05 -13.99 -11.63
N ILE A 7 -13.42 -13.59 -12.85
CA ILE A 7 -12.73 -12.55 -13.62
C ILE A 7 -12.81 -11.19 -12.90
N GLU A 8 -13.98 -10.82 -12.37
CA GLU A 8 -14.14 -9.58 -11.57
C GLU A 8 -13.31 -9.61 -10.29
N GLN A 9 -13.33 -10.71 -9.53
CA GLN A 9 -12.51 -10.85 -8.33
C GLN A 9 -11.01 -10.75 -8.64
N LEU A 10 -10.56 -11.36 -9.73
CA LEU A 10 -9.17 -11.25 -10.18
C LEU A 10 -8.81 -9.83 -10.58
N ALA A 11 -9.69 -9.13 -11.29
CA ALA A 11 -9.48 -7.73 -11.68
C ALA A 11 -9.36 -6.82 -10.44
N VAL A 12 -10.23 -7.00 -9.44
CA VAL A 12 -10.18 -6.21 -8.22
C VAL A 12 -8.95 -6.52 -7.37
N VAL A 13 -8.59 -7.81 -7.20
CA VAL A 13 -7.37 -8.21 -6.48
C VAL A 13 -6.12 -7.64 -7.15
N SER A 14 -6.08 -7.62 -8.49
CA SER A 14 -4.95 -7.07 -9.25
C SER A 14 -4.83 -5.55 -9.07
N GLY A 15 -5.94 -4.81 -9.14
CA GLY A 15 -5.95 -3.36 -8.91
C GLY A 15 -5.60 -2.99 -7.46
N PHE A 16 -6.02 -3.82 -6.52
CA PHE A 16 -5.68 -3.69 -5.11
C PHE A 16 -4.18 -3.95 -4.85
N ALA A 17 -3.63 -5.05 -5.39
CA ALA A 17 -2.22 -5.38 -5.27
C ALA A 17 -1.32 -4.27 -5.86
N PHE A 18 -1.69 -3.71 -7.01
CA PHE A 18 -0.98 -2.57 -7.60
C PHE A 18 -0.97 -1.36 -6.66
N THR A 19 -2.13 -1.04 -6.06
CA THR A 19 -2.27 0.09 -5.13
C THR A 19 -1.39 -0.11 -3.88
N MET A 20 -1.34 -1.32 -3.32
CA MET A 20 -0.45 -1.63 -2.20
C MET A 20 1.03 -1.45 -2.56
N ILE A 21 1.45 -1.96 -3.72
CA ILE A 21 2.84 -1.84 -4.18
C ILE A 21 3.21 -0.36 -4.34
N VAL A 22 2.32 0.45 -4.93
CA VAL A 22 2.55 1.89 -5.10
C VAL A 22 2.67 2.60 -3.75
N ILE A 23 1.76 2.34 -2.80
CA ILE A 23 1.80 3.00 -1.48
C ILE A 23 3.06 2.63 -0.71
N ILE A 24 3.40 1.33 -0.66
CA ILE A 24 4.60 0.85 0.03
C ILE A 24 5.85 1.44 -0.64
N GLY A 25 5.92 1.40 -1.97
CA GLY A 25 7.03 1.97 -2.74
C GLY A 25 7.23 3.45 -2.46
N VAL A 26 6.14 4.24 -2.45
CA VAL A 26 6.19 5.67 -2.13
C VAL A 26 6.62 5.91 -0.68
N CYS A 27 6.10 5.18 0.30
CA CYS A 27 6.46 5.35 1.71
C CYS A 27 7.93 5.01 1.97
N VAL A 28 8.43 3.91 1.40
CA VAL A 28 9.84 3.49 1.53
C VAL A 28 10.75 4.48 0.83
N PHE A 29 10.41 4.89 -0.39
CA PHE A 29 11.21 5.87 -1.14
C PHE A 29 11.29 7.21 -0.41
N LEU A 30 10.17 7.71 0.12
CA LEU A 30 10.14 8.92 0.93
C LEU A 30 10.98 8.77 2.21
N GLY A 31 10.87 7.65 2.92
CA GLY A 31 11.65 7.37 4.13
C GLY A 31 13.15 7.43 3.89
N ILE A 32 13.62 6.77 2.82
CA ILE A 32 15.05 6.76 2.45
C ILE A 32 15.52 8.15 2.04
N LYS A 33 14.75 8.86 1.20
CA LYS A 33 15.06 10.24 0.79
C LYS A 33 15.15 11.19 1.98
N LEU A 34 14.30 11.01 2.98
CA LEU A 34 14.27 11.85 4.18
C LEU A 34 15.44 11.55 5.12
N ASP A 35 15.79 10.27 5.31
CA ASP A 35 16.97 9.88 6.09
C ASP A 35 18.26 10.42 5.47
N ASP A 36 18.39 10.35 4.14
CA ASP A 36 19.55 10.87 3.40
C ASP A 36 19.65 12.40 3.50
N LEU A 37 18.52 13.12 3.39
CA LEU A 37 18.48 14.58 3.58
C LEU A 37 18.80 15.01 5.00
N ALA A 38 18.33 14.25 5.99
CA ALA A 38 18.51 14.55 7.40
C ALA A 38 19.89 14.10 7.93
N SER A 39 20.69 13.37 7.14
CA SER A 39 21.93 12.67 7.57
C SER A 39 21.76 11.95 8.91
N THR A 40 20.54 11.54 9.22
CA THR A 40 20.18 10.90 10.46
C THR A 40 20.31 9.40 10.21
N SER A 41 20.72 8.63 11.23
CA SER A 41 20.57 7.16 11.21
C SER A 41 19.15 6.79 10.76
N PRO A 42 18.90 5.57 10.24
CA PRO A 42 17.69 5.21 9.47
C PRO A 42 16.37 5.21 10.28
N LEU A 43 16.07 6.32 10.94
CA LEU A 43 14.98 6.53 11.88
C LEU A 43 13.72 6.92 11.11
N PHE A 44 13.83 7.77 10.09
CA PHE A 44 12.69 8.11 9.25
C PHE A 44 12.26 6.92 8.41
N THR A 45 13.17 6.10 7.90
CA THR A 45 12.82 4.86 7.19
C THR A 45 12.09 3.87 8.09
N ILE A 46 12.47 3.75 9.38
CA ILE A 46 11.76 2.91 10.35
C ILE A 46 10.35 3.46 10.61
N ILE A 47 10.23 4.77 10.89
CA ILE A 47 8.94 5.41 11.14
C ILE A 47 8.04 5.32 9.90
N PHE A 48 8.55 5.64 8.71
CA PHE A 48 7.82 5.55 7.45
C PHE A 48 7.50 4.11 7.05
N SER A 49 8.32 3.11 7.41
CA SER A 49 7.97 1.70 7.19
C SER A 49 6.79 1.30 8.06
N VAL A 50 6.83 1.62 9.36
CA VAL A 50 5.71 1.35 10.28
C VAL A 50 4.46 2.08 9.81
N PHE A 51 4.58 3.37 9.47
CA PHE A 51 3.48 4.17 8.95
C PHE A 51 2.97 3.65 7.61
N GLY A 52 3.85 3.19 6.73
CA GLY A 52 3.51 2.59 5.44
C GLY A 52 2.74 1.27 5.59
N ILE A 53 3.06 0.46 6.61
CA ILE A 53 2.29 -0.74 6.95
C ILE A 53 0.88 -0.34 7.39
N PHE A 54 0.74 0.64 8.30
CA PHE A 54 -0.57 1.13 8.73
C PHE A 54 -1.37 1.73 7.57
N ALA A 55 -0.74 2.54 6.72
CA ALA A 55 -1.36 3.12 5.53
C ALA A 55 -1.80 2.05 4.53
N GLY A 56 -0.99 1.01 4.33
CA GLY A 56 -1.30 -0.13 3.48
C GLY A 56 -2.51 -0.93 3.99
N ILE A 57 -2.56 -1.20 5.30
CA ILE A 57 -3.69 -1.88 5.94
C ILE A 57 -4.96 -1.00 5.87
N PHE A 58 -4.84 0.30 6.10
CA PHE A 58 -5.98 1.21 5.97
C PHE A 58 -6.52 1.27 4.55
N ASN A 59 -5.63 1.24 3.55
CA ASN A 59 -6.03 1.19 2.14
C ASN A 59 -6.68 -0.15 1.79
N LEU A 60 -6.18 -1.26 2.32
CA LEU A 60 -6.80 -2.59 2.21
C LEU A 60 -8.24 -2.57 2.73
N ILE A 61 -8.43 -2.12 3.96
CA ILE A 61 -9.76 -2.07 4.58
C ILE A 61 -10.69 -1.17 3.74
N ARG A 62 -10.22 0.02 3.35
CA ARG A 62 -11.00 0.94 2.53
C ARG A 62 -11.34 0.38 1.15
N SER A 63 -10.43 -0.35 0.52
CA SER A 63 -10.66 -0.97 -0.79
C SER A 63 -11.64 -2.13 -0.71
N VAL A 64 -11.62 -2.90 0.39
CA VAL A 64 -12.57 -4.00 0.62
C VAL A 64 -13.95 -3.46 0.96
N SER A 65 -14.08 -2.45 1.82
CA SER A 65 -15.39 -1.83 2.12
C SER A 65 -16.06 -1.24 0.89
N LYS A 66 -15.29 -0.72 -0.07
CA LYS A 66 -15.82 -0.13 -1.30
C LYS A 66 -16.31 -1.15 -2.33
N MET A 67 -16.12 -2.45 -2.08
CA MET A 67 -16.69 -3.55 -2.87
C MET A 67 -18.03 -4.05 -2.31
N GLU A 68 -18.40 -3.62 -1.10
CA GLU A 68 -19.64 -4.04 -0.44
C GLU A 68 -20.85 -3.15 -0.83
N ASP A 69 -20.57 -2.00 -1.46
CA ASP A 69 -21.53 -1.11 -2.15
C ASP A 69 -21.57 -1.40 -3.67
#